data_AF-A0A5A7M8N6-F1
#
_entry.id   AF-A0A5A7M8N6-F1
#
_cell.length_a   1.000
_cell.length_b   1.000
_cell.length_c   1.000
_cell.angle_alpha   90.00
_cell.angle_beta   90.00
_cell.angle_gamma   90.00
#
_symmetry.space_group_name_H-M   'P 1'
#
loop_
_entity.id
_entity.type
_entity.pdbx_description
1 polymer ?
#
loop_
_entity_poly.entity_id
_entity_poly.type
_entity_poly.pdbx_seq_one_letter_code
_entity_poly.pdbx_strand_id
1 'polypeptide(L)'
;MESIPVNAINKIVEQYGIIAALVVILSFASLIFYSVCKAGSSYFLVDRLWRLSGGSDKFINKEMSSQWERVSDLEIYAFKTNLKIRSFDDFLGLKKWIDFNKIPEREFFKISRFFCMESMSFPYKNFNAISWLSIVAIVGSVLINMFLPLYYQHNSKAAYLTVRKTELEFKYYKDKAVTHGITFNKTVCENKGNIKAIFPKEITMYDRAVICDLIKYDKDYKYLLSTINMQKAFSAILIFFALCLFFYFSLFAIRHSILQNFIYKYILSGAVIPADVRKENKIWQEYSSTTKAINDLKFELLKLNNLSK
;
A
#
# COMPACT_ATOMS: atom_id res chain seq x y z
N MET A 1 18.57 42.17 -16.11
CA MET A 1 18.10 40.77 -16.13
C MET A 1 19.29 39.90 -16.45
N GLU A 2 19.94 39.33 -15.44
CA GLU A 2 20.87 38.22 -15.67
C GLU A 2 20.03 37.04 -16.14
N SER A 3 20.29 36.61 -17.38
CA SER A 3 19.74 35.37 -17.92
C SER A 3 20.04 34.23 -16.94
N ILE A 4 19.02 33.51 -16.50
CA ILE A 4 19.21 32.28 -15.73
C ILE A 4 20.16 31.40 -16.54
N PRO A 5 21.35 31.04 -16.00
CA PRO A 5 22.33 30.31 -16.77
C PRO A 5 21.73 28.96 -17.15
N VAL A 6 21.82 28.60 -18.43
CA VAL A 6 21.35 27.32 -19.01
C VAL A 6 21.84 26.11 -18.18
N ASN A 7 22.98 26.25 -17.50
CA ASN A 7 23.53 25.27 -16.56
C ASN A 7 22.63 24.93 -15.36
N ALA A 8 21.79 25.87 -14.87
CA ALA A 8 20.85 25.59 -13.79
C ALA A 8 19.70 24.68 -14.27
N ILE A 9 19.25 24.85 -15.51
CA ILE A 9 18.19 24.04 -16.11
C ILE A 9 18.68 22.61 -16.35
N ASN A 10 19.91 22.45 -16.86
CA ASN A 10 20.50 21.13 -17.06
C ASN A 10 20.66 20.36 -15.75
N LYS A 11 21.09 21.04 -14.66
CA LYS A 11 21.17 20.41 -13.33
C LYS A 11 19.82 19.95 -12.79
N ILE A 12 18.76 20.73 -13.02
CA ILE A 12 17.41 20.36 -12.60
C ILE A 12 16.94 19.12 -13.37
N VAL A 13 17.08 19.11 -14.70
CA VAL A 13 16.70 17.97 -15.55
C VAL A 13 17.50 16.71 -15.21
N GLU A 14 18.80 16.85 -14.94
CA GLU A 14 19.66 15.74 -14.53
C GLU A 14 19.25 15.16 -13.17
N GLN A 15 18.88 16.02 -12.20
CA GLN A 15 18.34 15.58 -10.91
C GLN A 15 17.02 14.82 -11.06
N TYR A 16 16.14 15.21 -12.00
CA TYR A 16 14.90 14.47 -12.28
C TYR A 16 15.15 13.09 -12.86
N GLY A 17 16.15 12.94 -13.74
CA GLY A 17 16.54 11.64 -14.27
C GLY A 17 16.96 10.66 -13.16
N ILE A 18 17.74 11.15 -12.20
CA ILE A 18 18.18 10.36 -11.04
C ILE A 18 17.00 9.99 -10.14
N ILE A 19 16.12 10.95 -9.81
CA ILE A 19 14.95 10.69 -8.96
C ILE A 19 14.02 9.67 -9.62
N ALA A 20 13.76 9.80 -10.92
CA ALA A 20 12.93 8.85 -11.66
C ALA A 20 13.55 7.45 -11.65
N ALA A 21 14.86 7.34 -11.90
CA ALA A 21 15.56 6.06 -11.85
C ALA A 21 15.50 5.42 -10.45
N LEU A 22 15.68 6.21 -9.39
CA LEU A 22 15.57 5.75 -8.00
C LEU A 22 14.16 5.24 -7.68
N VAL A 23 13.11 5.94 -8.12
CA VAL A 23 11.72 5.52 -7.94
C VAL A 23 11.48 4.18 -8.63
N VAL A 24 12.00 3.97 -9.85
CA VAL A 24 11.87 2.69 -10.57
C VAL A 24 12.60 1.58 -9.83
N ILE A 25 13.84 1.80 -9.39
CA ILE A 25 14.65 0.82 -8.65
C ILE A 25 13.96 0.44 -7.33
N LEU A 26 13.51 1.42 -6.55
CA LEU A 26 12.80 1.19 -5.29
C LEU A 26 11.48 0.46 -5.51
N SER A 27 10.74 0.80 -6.57
CA SER A 27 9.50 0.10 -6.93
C SER A 27 9.79 -1.38 -7.24
N PHE A 28 10.82 -1.66 -8.04
CA PHE A 28 11.20 -3.03 -8.38
C PHE A 28 11.69 -3.81 -7.15
N ALA A 29 12.53 -3.19 -6.31
CA ALA A 29 13.00 -3.78 -5.06
C ALA A 29 11.83 -4.08 -4.09
N SER A 30 10.84 -3.19 -3.99
CA SER A 30 9.66 -3.41 -3.15
C SER A 30 8.79 -4.56 -3.66
N LEU A 31 8.66 -4.74 -4.97
CA LEU A 31 7.95 -5.87 -5.58
C LEU A 31 8.64 -7.20 -5.31
N ILE A 32 9.97 -7.23 -5.42
CA ILE A 32 10.79 -8.40 -5.07
C ILE A 32 10.60 -8.71 -3.58
N PHE A 33 10.81 -7.72 -2.71
CA PHE A 33 10.68 -7.88 -1.26
C PHE A 33 9.29 -8.38 -0.87
N TYR A 34 8.23 -7.79 -1.43
CA TYR A 34 6.86 -8.24 -1.24
C TYR A 34 6.66 -9.70 -1.66
N SER A 35 7.20 -10.09 -2.82
CA SER A 35 7.09 -11.46 -3.34
C SER A 35 7.82 -12.47 -2.43
N VAL A 36 9.02 -12.13 -1.96
CA VAL A 36 9.79 -12.96 -1.02
C VAL A 36 9.06 -13.09 0.32
N CYS A 37 8.57 -11.99 0.89
CA CYS A 37 7.79 -12.03 2.13
C CYS A 37 6.51 -12.86 2.01
N LYS A 38 5.90 -12.89 0.81
CA LYS A 38 4.69 -13.66 0.53
C LYS A 38 4.95 -15.15 0.36
N ALA A 39 5.99 -15.52 -0.39
CA ALA A 39 6.40 -16.90 -0.58
C ALA A 39 7.04 -17.50 0.68
N GLY A 40 7.59 -16.65 1.56
CA GLY A 40 8.35 -17.07 2.74
C GLY A 40 9.78 -17.51 2.41
N SER A 41 10.19 -17.40 1.15
CA SER A 41 11.46 -17.85 0.61
C SER A 41 11.79 -17.10 -0.69
N SER A 42 13.07 -17.06 -1.05
CA SER A 42 13.57 -16.51 -2.32
C SER A 42 13.95 -17.57 -3.35
N TYR A 43 13.81 -18.87 -3.03
CA TYR A 43 14.28 -19.93 -3.93
C TYR A 43 13.58 -19.92 -5.29
N PHE A 44 12.27 -19.71 -5.35
CA PHE A 44 11.57 -19.48 -6.63
C PHE A 44 12.18 -18.38 -7.51
N LEU A 45 12.64 -17.27 -6.92
CA LEU A 45 13.26 -16.18 -7.69
C LEU A 45 14.64 -16.59 -8.21
N VAL A 46 15.44 -17.23 -7.37
CA VAL A 46 16.77 -17.75 -7.76
C VAL A 46 16.63 -18.80 -8.85
N ASP A 47 15.69 -19.73 -8.71
CA ASP A 47 15.39 -20.76 -9.71
C ASP A 47 14.99 -20.14 -11.05
N ARG A 48 14.18 -19.08 -11.02
CA ARG A 48 13.78 -18.38 -12.24
C ARG A 48 14.93 -17.62 -12.90
N LEU A 49 15.81 -16.98 -12.12
CA LEU A 49 17.02 -16.34 -12.63
C LEU A 49 18.01 -17.37 -13.20
N TRP A 50 18.12 -18.53 -12.56
CA TRP A 50 18.95 -19.64 -13.01
C TRP A 50 18.46 -20.19 -14.35
N ARG A 51 17.16 -20.43 -14.49
CA ARG A 51 16.54 -20.86 -15.76
C ARG A 51 16.69 -19.82 -16.86
N LEU A 52 16.56 -18.53 -16.55
CA LEU A 52 16.80 -17.44 -17.51
C LEU A 52 18.26 -17.39 -17.98
N SER A 53 19.19 -17.86 -17.16
CA SER A 53 20.62 -17.98 -17.49
C SER A 53 20.96 -19.28 -18.25
N GLY A 54 19.94 -20.07 -18.65
CA GLY A 54 20.12 -21.34 -19.35
C GLY A 54 20.41 -22.54 -18.44
N GLY A 55 20.25 -22.37 -17.12
CA GLY A 55 20.41 -23.45 -16.15
C GLY A 55 19.32 -24.53 -16.26
N SER A 56 19.70 -25.78 -15.99
CA SER A 56 18.74 -26.89 -15.88
C SER A 56 18.00 -26.85 -14.54
N ASP A 57 16.73 -27.25 -14.56
CA ASP A 57 15.85 -27.40 -13.39
C ASP A 57 15.99 -28.77 -12.70
N LYS A 58 16.73 -29.70 -13.30
CA LYS A 58 16.91 -31.06 -12.78
C LYS A 58 18.29 -31.25 -12.20
N PHE A 59 18.32 -31.78 -10.97
CA PHE A 59 19.54 -32.29 -10.38
C PHE A 59 19.93 -33.62 -11.04
N ILE A 60 21.24 -33.90 -11.10
CA ILE A 60 21.76 -35.19 -11.59
C ILE A 60 21.21 -36.34 -10.74
N ASN A 61 21.07 -36.12 -9.42
CA ASN A 61 20.44 -37.06 -8.50
C ASN A 61 18.90 -36.93 -8.54
N LYS A 62 18.21 -38.01 -8.89
CA LYS A 62 16.73 -38.08 -8.94
C LYS A 62 16.06 -37.78 -7.60
N GLU A 63 16.66 -38.21 -6.49
CA GLU A 63 16.13 -37.96 -5.15
C GLU A 63 16.11 -36.46 -4.85
N MET A 64 17.24 -35.78 -5.09
CA MET A 64 17.35 -34.32 -4.96
C MET A 64 16.36 -33.58 -5.88
N SER A 65 16.20 -34.05 -7.12
CA SER A 65 15.23 -33.48 -8.05
C SER A 65 13.79 -33.60 -7.53
N SER A 66 13.42 -34.74 -6.96
CA SER A 66 12.08 -34.96 -6.40
C SER A 66 11.83 -34.14 -5.11
N GLN A 67 12.85 -33.98 -4.28
CA GLN A 67 12.76 -33.13 -3.09
C GLN A 67 12.61 -31.67 -3.48
N TRP A 68 13.38 -31.21 -4.48
CA TRP A 68 13.28 -29.85 -4.99
C TRP A 68 11.92 -29.54 -5.58
N GLU A 69 11.35 -30.46 -6.36
CA GLU A 69 10.01 -30.32 -6.92
C GLU A 69 8.95 -30.15 -5.82
N ARG A 70 9.03 -30.93 -4.73
CA ARG A 70 8.14 -30.77 -3.58
C ARG A 70 8.29 -29.41 -2.91
N VAL A 71 9.51 -28.92 -2.70
CA VAL A 71 9.75 -27.60 -2.10
C VAL A 71 9.21 -26.50 -3.01
N SER A 72 9.49 -26.59 -4.32
CA SER A 72 8.98 -25.65 -5.34
C SER A 72 7.45 -25.61 -5.35
N ASP A 73 6.78 -26.76 -5.30
CA ASP A 73 5.32 -26.84 -5.24
C ASP A 73 4.76 -26.20 -3.96
N LEU A 74 5.41 -26.41 -2.82
CA LEU A 74 5.04 -25.77 -1.56
C LEU A 74 5.22 -24.24 -1.63
N GLU A 75 6.31 -23.74 -2.21
CA GLU A 75 6.54 -22.30 -2.40
C GLU A 75 5.51 -21.68 -3.35
N ILE A 76 5.20 -22.35 -4.47
CA ILE A 76 4.18 -21.92 -5.42
C ILE A 76 2.81 -21.90 -4.73
N TYR A 77 2.50 -22.92 -3.93
CA TYR A 77 1.27 -22.99 -3.17
C TYR A 77 1.19 -21.86 -2.13
N ALA A 78 2.25 -21.65 -1.34
CA ALA A 78 2.35 -20.56 -0.37
C ALA A 78 2.21 -19.18 -1.05
N PHE A 79 2.85 -18.98 -2.20
CA PHE A 79 2.73 -17.76 -2.98
C PHE A 79 1.31 -17.52 -3.50
N LYS A 80 0.63 -18.55 -4.00
CA LYS A 80 -0.74 -18.44 -4.53
C LYS A 80 -1.76 -18.21 -3.41
N THR A 81 -1.62 -18.94 -2.31
CA THR A 81 -2.59 -18.96 -1.21
C THR A 81 -2.27 -18.00 -0.08
N ASN A 82 -1.06 -17.42 -0.06
CA ASN A 82 -0.56 -16.57 1.02
C ASN A 82 -0.53 -17.26 2.40
N LEU A 83 -0.33 -18.58 2.41
CA LEU A 83 -0.19 -19.39 3.61
C LEU A 83 1.29 -19.70 3.86
N LYS A 84 1.71 -19.59 5.12
CA LYS A 84 3.07 -19.93 5.53
C LYS A 84 3.18 -21.43 5.82
N ILE A 85 3.21 -22.24 4.78
CA ILE A 85 3.41 -23.69 4.86
C ILE A 85 4.91 -23.96 4.79
N ARG A 86 5.48 -24.60 5.81
CA ARG A 86 6.93 -24.88 5.89
C ARG A 86 7.26 -26.29 5.44
N SER A 87 6.30 -27.21 5.54
CA SER A 87 6.49 -28.63 5.24
C SER A 87 5.29 -29.21 4.49
N PHE A 88 5.47 -30.38 3.89
CA PHE A 88 4.37 -31.15 3.31
C PHE A 88 3.38 -31.63 4.38
N ASP A 89 3.87 -31.91 5.59
CA ASP A 89 3.03 -32.31 6.72
C ASP A 89 2.11 -31.17 7.17
N ASP A 90 2.58 -29.92 7.15
CA ASP A 90 1.76 -28.73 7.41
C ASP A 90 0.60 -28.63 6.40
N PHE A 91 0.89 -28.90 5.12
CA PHE A 91 -0.12 -28.91 4.06
C PHE A 91 -1.17 -30.01 4.28
N LEU A 92 -0.73 -31.22 4.62
CA LEU A 92 -1.64 -32.33 4.94
C LEU A 92 -2.48 -32.04 6.19
N GLY A 93 -1.88 -31.43 7.22
CA GLY A 93 -2.56 -31.00 8.43
C GLY A 93 -3.63 -29.95 8.13
N LEU A 94 -3.29 -28.97 7.29
CA LEU A 94 -4.24 -27.97 6.83
C LEU A 94 -5.41 -28.59 6.06
N LYS A 95 -5.13 -29.50 5.11
CA LYS A 95 -6.18 -30.18 4.34
C LYS A 95 -7.15 -30.92 5.26
N LYS A 96 -6.63 -31.72 6.20
CA LYS A 96 -7.45 -32.41 7.22
C LYS A 96 -8.29 -31.42 8.04
N TRP A 97 -7.73 -30.27 8.40
CA TRP A 97 -8.45 -29.24 9.12
C TRP A 97 -9.60 -28.63 8.30
N ILE A 98 -9.36 -28.31 7.03
CA ILE A 98 -10.39 -27.79 6.11
C ILE A 98 -11.53 -28.80 5.95
N ASP A 99 -11.18 -30.06 5.70
CA ASP A 99 -12.14 -31.16 5.54
C ASP A 99 -12.97 -31.37 6.81
N PHE A 100 -12.32 -31.35 7.98
CA PHE A 100 -12.99 -31.50 9.28
C PHE A 100 -14.01 -30.39 9.55
N ASN A 101 -13.68 -29.14 9.24
CA ASN A 101 -14.58 -27.99 9.43
C ASN A 101 -15.59 -27.82 8.27
N LYS A 102 -15.56 -28.68 7.25
CA LYS A 102 -16.43 -28.62 6.06
C LYS A 102 -16.42 -27.25 5.38
N ILE A 103 -15.27 -26.57 5.39
CA ILE A 103 -15.12 -25.28 4.72
C ILE A 103 -14.82 -25.56 3.25
N PRO A 104 -15.61 -25.02 2.29
CA PRO A 104 -15.26 -25.14 0.88
C PRO A 104 -13.87 -24.54 0.64
N GLU A 105 -12.97 -25.28 -0.02
CA GLU A 105 -11.58 -24.84 -0.27
C GLU A 105 -11.54 -23.44 -0.90
N ARG A 106 -12.45 -23.17 -1.85
CA ARG A 106 -12.58 -21.87 -2.51
C ARG A 106 -12.89 -20.72 -1.55
N GLU A 107 -13.68 -20.98 -0.50
CA GLU A 107 -13.98 -19.97 0.53
C GLU A 107 -12.80 -19.81 1.48
N PHE A 108 -12.15 -20.91 1.88
CA PHE A 108 -10.95 -20.88 2.71
C PHE A 108 -9.82 -20.07 2.06
N PHE A 109 -9.51 -20.30 0.77
CA PHE A 109 -8.44 -19.58 0.08
C PHE A 109 -8.66 -18.08 -0.06
N LYS A 110 -9.90 -17.58 0.09
CA LYS A 110 -10.16 -16.13 0.10
C LYS A 110 -9.66 -15.45 1.37
N ILE A 111 -9.56 -16.21 2.46
CA ILE A 111 -9.25 -15.70 3.80
C ILE A 111 -7.98 -16.30 4.41
N SER A 112 -7.33 -17.22 3.69
CA SER A 112 -6.15 -17.97 4.09
C SER A 112 -5.02 -17.09 4.65
N ARG A 113 -4.87 -15.84 4.16
CA ARG A 113 -3.93 -14.85 4.70
C ARG A 113 -4.07 -14.62 6.21
N PHE A 114 -5.29 -14.73 6.73
CA PHE A 114 -5.60 -14.48 8.13
C PHE A 114 -5.52 -15.76 8.97
N PHE A 115 -5.33 -16.92 8.34
CA PHE A 115 -5.20 -18.18 9.04
C PHE A 115 -3.79 -18.33 9.62
N CYS A 116 -3.71 -18.69 10.90
CA CYS A 116 -2.46 -19.00 11.55
C CYS A 116 -2.20 -20.52 11.44
N MET A 117 -1.20 -20.90 10.65
CA MET A 117 -0.80 -22.30 10.48
C MET A 117 -0.33 -22.94 11.80
N GLU A 118 0.38 -22.20 12.64
CA GLU A 118 0.95 -22.72 13.89
C GLU A 118 -0.14 -23.10 14.91
N SER A 119 -1.22 -22.32 14.99
CA SER A 119 -2.34 -22.59 15.91
C SER A 119 -3.50 -23.32 15.24
N MET A 120 -3.43 -23.59 13.94
CA MET A 120 -4.51 -24.15 13.12
C MET A 120 -5.85 -23.43 13.37
N SER A 121 -5.81 -22.10 13.37
CA SER A 121 -6.95 -21.27 13.73
C SER A 121 -6.87 -19.86 13.14
N PHE A 122 -8.01 -19.17 13.14
CA PHE A 122 -8.05 -17.72 12.91
C PHE A 122 -7.79 -17.01 14.24
N PRO A 123 -6.78 -16.13 14.32
CA PRO A 123 -6.57 -15.32 15.51
C PRO A 123 -7.77 -14.39 15.67
N TYR A 124 -8.54 -14.58 16.75
CA TYR A 124 -9.62 -13.69 17.13
C TYR A 124 -9.00 -12.44 17.76
N LYS A 125 -8.49 -11.54 16.93
CA LYS A 125 -8.18 -10.19 17.40
C LYS A 125 -9.51 -9.46 17.50
N ASN A 126 -9.73 -8.66 18.55
CA ASN A 126 -10.88 -7.76 18.64
C ASN A 126 -10.90 -6.89 17.38
N PHE A 127 -11.63 -7.35 16.37
CA PHE A 127 -11.94 -6.62 15.15
C PHE A 127 -12.96 -5.57 15.58
N ASN A 128 -12.49 -4.58 16.34
CA ASN A 128 -13.32 -3.48 16.79
C ASN A 128 -14.04 -2.92 15.56
N ALA A 129 -15.36 -2.80 15.72
CA ALA A 129 -16.35 -2.47 14.70
C ALA A 129 -16.23 -1.02 14.18
N ILE A 130 -15.01 -0.51 13.99
CA ILE A 130 -14.81 0.52 12.98
C ILE A 130 -15.21 -0.15 11.68
N SER A 131 -16.44 0.12 11.27
CA SER A 131 -16.99 -0.37 10.03
C SER A 131 -15.97 -0.05 8.96
N TRP A 132 -15.52 -1.06 8.21
CA TRP A 132 -14.57 -0.87 7.12
C TRP A 132 -15.06 0.21 6.13
N LEU A 133 -16.38 0.45 6.08
CA LEU A 133 -17.01 1.58 5.40
C LEU A 133 -16.46 2.94 5.88
N SER A 134 -16.23 3.11 7.18
CA SER A 134 -15.62 4.32 7.76
C SER A 134 -14.17 4.49 7.29
N ILE A 135 -13.38 3.41 7.21
CA ILE A 135 -12.00 3.47 6.70
C ILE A 135 -12.00 3.84 5.21
N VAL A 136 -12.86 3.20 4.42
CA VAL A 136 -13.00 3.52 2.99
C VAL A 136 -13.50 4.95 2.79
N ALA A 137 -14.44 5.42 3.61
CA ALA A 137 -14.94 6.79 3.54
C ALA A 137 -13.86 7.82 3.92
N ILE A 138 -13.06 7.56 4.96
CA ILE A 138 -11.95 8.45 5.36
C ILE A 138 -10.89 8.48 4.26
N VAL A 139 -10.43 7.32 3.79
CA VAL A 139 -9.42 7.23 2.72
C VAL A 139 -9.95 7.86 1.43
N GLY A 140 -11.19 7.59 1.07
CA GLY A 140 -11.85 8.17 -0.10
C GLY A 140 -11.94 9.70 0.00
N SER A 141 -12.34 10.23 1.17
CA SER A 141 -12.39 11.68 1.41
C SER A 141 -11.02 12.34 1.28
N VAL A 142 -9.97 11.77 1.90
CA VAL A 142 -8.60 12.28 1.80
C VAL A 142 -8.13 12.28 0.34
N LEU A 143 -8.39 11.19 -0.39
CA LEU A 143 -8.01 11.09 -1.79
C LEU A 143 -8.75 12.10 -2.66
N ILE A 144 -10.07 12.28 -2.50
CA ILE A 144 -10.84 13.27 -3.26
C ILE A 144 -10.26 14.69 -3.06
N ASN A 145 -9.95 15.06 -1.81
CA ASN A 145 -9.35 16.35 -1.49
C ASN A 145 -7.95 16.51 -2.10
N MET A 146 -7.21 15.42 -2.26
CA MET A 146 -5.90 15.42 -2.93
C MET A 146 -6.02 15.45 -4.47
N PHE A 147 -7.01 14.75 -5.04
CA PHE A 147 -7.21 14.63 -6.48
C PHE A 147 -7.72 15.92 -7.13
N LEU A 148 -8.68 16.61 -6.50
CA LEU A 148 -9.30 17.80 -7.10
C LEU A 148 -8.25 18.86 -7.47
N PRO A 149 -7.38 19.31 -6.55
CA PRO A 149 -6.37 20.32 -6.85
C PRO A 149 -5.37 19.85 -7.92
N LEU A 150 -4.94 18.60 -7.87
CA LEU A 150 -4.01 18.02 -8.85
C LEU A 150 -4.65 17.94 -10.25
N TYR A 151 -5.93 17.61 -10.33
CA TYR A 151 -6.67 17.60 -11.59
C TYR A 151 -6.83 19.01 -12.17
N TYR A 152 -7.16 19.99 -11.33
CA TYR A 152 -7.21 21.40 -11.76
C TYR A 152 -5.84 21.91 -12.22
N GLN A 153 -4.77 21.52 -11.52
CA GLN A 153 -3.40 21.87 -11.90
C GLN A 153 -2.97 21.19 -13.20
N HIS A 154 -3.31 19.92 -13.40
CA HIS A 154 -2.99 19.20 -14.63
C HIS A 154 -3.68 19.80 -15.86
N ASN A 155 -4.93 20.26 -15.71
CA ASN A 155 -5.67 20.90 -16.80
C ASN A 155 -5.38 22.40 -16.92
N SER A 156 -4.59 22.97 -16.00
CA SER A 156 -4.17 24.36 -16.03
C SER A 156 -3.41 24.67 -17.32
N LYS A 157 -3.81 25.76 -17.99
CA LYS A 157 -2.99 26.42 -19.02
C LYS A 157 -2.07 27.49 -18.42
N ALA A 158 -2.15 27.70 -17.11
CA ALA A 158 -1.31 28.65 -16.40
C ALA A 158 -0.09 27.96 -15.80
N ALA A 159 1.05 28.64 -15.86
CA ALA A 159 2.22 28.30 -15.06
C ALA A 159 2.08 28.94 -13.67
N TYR A 160 2.21 28.13 -12.62
CA TYR A 160 2.36 28.66 -11.26
C TYR A 160 3.83 29.04 -11.06
N LEU A 161 4.08 30.31 -10.76
CA LEU A 161 5.42 30.87 -10.59
C LEU A 161 5.50 31.62 -9.26
N THR A 162 6.69 31.62 -8.67
CA THR A 162 6.99 32.31 -7.42
C THR A 162 8.14 33.28 -7.63
N VAL A 163 7.97 34.54 -7.23
CA VAL A 163 9.06 35.53 -7.29
C VAL A 163 10.07 35.21 -6.19
N ARG A 164 11.30 34.83 -6.56
CA ARG A 164 12.30 34.30 -5.61
C ARG A 164 12.62 35.22 -4.42
N LYS A 165 12.55 36.55 -4.60
CA LYS A 165 12.96 37.51 -3.56
C LYS A 165 11.88 37.76 -2.51
N THR A 166 10.62 37.74 -2.93
CA THR A 166 9.46 38.15 -2.13
C THR A 166 8.52 36.98 -1.85
N GLU A 167 8.78 35.83 -2.46
CA GLU A 167 7.96 34.64 -2.42
C GLU A 167 6.53 34.86 -2.93
N LEU A 168 6.32 35.93 -3.71
CA LEU A 168 5.00 36.22 -4.27
C LEU A 168 4.63 35.17 -5.31
N GLU A 169 3.55 34.44 -5.06
CA GLU A 169 2.98 33.47 -5.98
C GLU A 169 2.05 34.16 -7.01
N PHE A 170 2.18 33.77 -8.26
CA PHE A 170 1.32 34.24 -9.34
C PHE A 170 1.09 33.16 -10.41
N LYS A 171 -0.06 33.23 -11.07
CA LYS A 171 -0.43 32.36 -12.19
C LYS A 171 -0.18 33.10 -13.49
N TYR A 172 0.74 32.61 -14.31
CA TYR A 172 1.03 33.20 -15.62
C TYR A 172 0.30 32.45 -16.72
N TYR A 173 -0.44 33.19 -17.55
CA TYR A 173 -1.04 32.77 -18.82
C TYR A 173 -0.30 33.47 -19.95
N LYS A 174 -0.42 32.96 -21.18
CA LYS A 174 0.31 33.45 -22.37
C LYS A 174 0.38 34.98 -22.49
N ASP A 175 -0.67 35.70 -22.13
CA ASP A 175 -0.85 37.14 -22.30
C ASP A 175 -1.16 37.91 -21.00
N LYS A 176 -1.30 37.21 -19.86
CA LYS A 176 -1.70 37.82 -18.59
C LYS A 176 -1.16 37.05 -17.40
N ALA A 177 -0.90 37.74 -16.29
CA ALA A 177 -0.58 37.11 -15.01
C ALA A 177 -1.64 37.46 -13.97
N VAL A 178 -1.97 36.53 -13.07
CA VAL A 178 -2.96 36.72 -12.02
C VAL A 178 -2.35 36.42 -10.66
N THR A 179 -2.44 37.37 -9.73
CA THR A 179 -2.04 37.17 -8.32
C THR A 179 -3.01 37.93 -7.41
N HIS A 180 -3.43 37.32 -6.30
CA HIS A 180 -4.35 37.90 -5.31
C HIS A 180 -5.60 38.59 -5.93
N GLY A 181 -6.16 38.00 -7.00
CA GLY A 181 -7.34 38.55 -7.70
C GLY A 181 -7.05 39.65 -8.73
N ILE A 182 -5.80 40.07 -8.87
CA ILE A 182 -5.38 41.13 -9.79
C ILE A 182 -4.83 40.53 -11.06
N THR A 183 -5.28 41.04 -12.20
CA THR A 183 -4.81 40.61 -13.52
C THR A 183 -3.85 41.65 -14.10
N PHE A 184 -2.61 41.25 -14.31
CA PHE A 184 -1.60 41.97 -15.07
C PHE A 184 -1.73 41.58 -16.54
N ASN A 185 -1.89 42.56 -17.42
CA ASN A 185 -1.84 42.40 -18.87
C ASN A 185 -0.89 43.46 -19.44
N LYS A 186 -0.68 43.45 -20.76
CA LYS A 186 0.21 44.42 -21.42
C LYS A 186 -0.17 45.88 -21.14
N THR A 187 -1.47 46.20 -21.17
CA THR A 187 -1.94 47.58 -20.95
C THR A 187 -1.69 48.06 -19.52
N VAL A 188 -1.89 47.20 -18.52
CA VAL A 188 -1.60 47.50 -17.11
C VAL A 188 -0.10 47.69 -16.89
N CYS A 189 0.75 46.94 -17.59
CA CYS A 189 2.20 47.05 -17.47
C CYS A 189 2.79 48.29 -18.19
N GLU A 190 2.12 48.80 -19.22
CA GLU A 190 2.53 50.00 -19.95
C GLU A 190 2.07 51.30 -19.28
N ASN A 191 0.95 51.25 -18.54
CA ASN A 191 0.32 52.43 -17.98
C ASN A 191 0.96 52.86 -16.65
N LYS A 192 2.08 53.59 -16.72
CA LYS A 192 2.89 54.05 -15.56
C LYS A 192 2.16 54.94 -14.55
N GLY A 193 0.98 55.48 -14.89
CA GLY A 193 0.41 56.67 -14.25
C GLY A 193 -0.40 56.50 -12.96
N ASN A 194 -1.04 55.35 -12.68
CA ASN A 194 -2.00 55.26 -11.55
C ASN A 194 -1.95 53.94 -10.77
N ILE A 195 -0.79 53.30 -10.78
CA ILE A 195 -0.62 51.92 -10.31
C ILE A 195 -0.50 51.79 -8.78
N LYS A 196 -0.52 52.89 -8.01
CA LYS A 196 -0.51 52.84 -6.53
C LYS A 196 -1.91 52.66 -5.91
N ALA A 197 -2.97 53.04 -6.62
CA ALA A 197 -4.34 52.95 -6.11
C ALA A 197 -5.01 51.58 -6.36
N ILE A 198 -4.50 50.81 -7.32
CA ILE A 198 -5.15 49.58 -7.81
C ILE A 198 -4.58 48.31 -7.14
N PHE A 199 -3.40 48.39 -6.52
CA PHE A 199 -2.69 47.21 -6.02
C PHE A 199 -2.64 47.22 -4.49
N PRO A 200 -2.90 46.08 -3.84
CA PRO A 200 -2.77 45.93 -2.40
C PRO A 200 -1.32 46.21 -2.00
N LYS A 201 -1.13 46.75 -0.79
CA LYS A 201 0.18 47.13 -0.24
C LYS A 201 1.18 45.97 -0.21
N GLU A 202 0.70 44.74 -0.33
CA GLU A 202 1.48 43.50 -0.29
C GLU A 202 2.31 43.25 -1.56
N ILE A 203 1.95 43.82 -2.70
CA ILE A 203 2.71 43.62 -3.96
C ILE A 203 3.79 44.69 -4.07
N THR A 204 5.06 44.29 -3.99
CA THR A 204 6.18 45.23 -4.07
C THR A 204 6.38 45.76 -5.50
N MET A 205 7.03 46.92 -5.65
CA MET A 205 7.39 47.43 -6.98
C MET A 205 8.30 46.46 -7.75
N TYR A 206 9.09 45.67 -7.01
CA TYR A 206 9.96 44.64 -7.59
C TYR A 206 9.14 43.52 -8.24
N ASP A 207 8.14 43.00 -7.54
CA ASP A 207 7.28 41.91 -8.06
C ASP A 207 6.56 42.34 -9.33
N ARG A 208 6.07 43.57 -9.34
CA ARG A 208 5.43 44.17 -10.51
C ARG A 208 6.39 44.23 -11.69
N ALA A 209 7.62 44.70 -11.48
CA ALA A 209 8.61 44.79 -12.55
C ALA A 209 8.90 43.40 -13.12
N VAL A 210 9.10 42.39 -12.27
CA VAL A 210 9.34 41.00 -12.69
C VAL A 210 8.16 40.44 -13.50
N ILE A 211 6.93 40.61 -13.02
CA ILE A 211 5.72 40.11 -13.70
C ILE A 211 5.53 40.83 -15.06
N CYS A 212 5.73 42.15 -15.10
CA CYS A 212 5.56 42.92 -16.33
C CYS A 212 6.64 42.66 -17.36
N ASP A 213 7.88 42.43 -16.92
CA ASP A 213 8.96 42.05 -17.83
C ASP A 213 8.67 40.67 -18.46
N LEU A 214 8.17 39.71 -17.67
CA LEU A 214 7.72 38.40 -18.17
C LEU A 214 6.63 38.52 -19.25
N ILE A 215 5.66 39.43 -19.07
CA ILE A 215 4.57 39.65 -20.05
C ILE A 215 5.07 40.36 -21.32
N LYS A 216 6.05 41.25 -21.18
CA LYS A 216 6.54 42.10 -22.28
C LYS A 216 7.47 41.34 -23.22
N TYR A 217 8.33 40.50 -22.67
CA TYR A 217 9.34 39.77 -23.43
C TYR A 217 8.90 38.32 -23.65
N ASP A 218 8.24 38.06 -24.78
CA ASP A 218 7.79 36.72 -25.24
C ASP A 218 8.96 35.71 -25.43
N LYS A 219 10.21 36.16 -25.22
CA LYS A 219 11.42 35.33 -25.23
C LYS A 219 11.36 34.19 -24.21
N ASP A 220 10.58 34.33 -23.15
CA ASP A 220 10.44 33.31 -22.10
C ASP A 220 9.28 32.32 -22.36
N TYR A 221 8.57 32.43 -23.50
CA TYR A 221 7.45 31.53 -23.82
C TYR A 221 7.88 30.05 -23.86
N LYS A 222 9.08 29.75 -24.39
CA LYS A 222 9.61 28.38 -24.42
C LYS A 222 9.87 27.85 -23.01
N TYR A 223 10.42 28.67 -22.12
CA TYR A 223 10.62 28.33 -20.72
C TYR A 223 9.28 28.12 -20.01
N LEU A 224 8.29 28.96 -20.29
CA LEU A 224 6.96 28.85 -19.73
C LEU A 224 6.26 27.57 -20.15
N LEU A 225 6.30 27.23 -21.44
CA LEU A 225 5.72 26.00 -21.97
C LEU A 225 6.38 24.77 -21.34
N SER A 226 7.71 24.81 -21.18
CA SER A 226 8.45 23.76 -20.46
C SER A 226 7.98 23.63 -19.02
N THR A 227 7.79 24.75 -18.32
CA THR A 227 7.31 24.78 -16.93
C THR A 227 5.89 24.24 -16.81
N ILE A 228 4.98 24.62 -17.71
CA ILE A 228 3.61 24.08 -17.75
C ILE A 228 3.64 22.57 -17.98
N ASN A 229 4.41 22.11 -18.97
CA ASN A 229 4.50 20.68 -19.27
C ASN A 229 5.09 19.89 -18.09
N MET A 230 6.06 20.48 -17.38
CA MET A 230 6.64 19.89 -16.18
C MET A 230 5.64 19.81 -15.02
N GLN A 231 4.86 20.87 -14.79
CA GLN A 231 3.76 20.87 -13.81
C GLN A 231 2.72 19.80 -14.15
N LYS A 232 2.35 19.68 -15.43
CA LYS A 232 1.42 18.64 -15.90
C LYS A 232 1.95 17.23 -15.68
N ALA A 233 3.21 16.99 -16.02
CA ALA A 233 3.86 15.70 -15.82
C ALA A 233 3.92 15.34 -14.33
N PHE A 234 4.29 16.30 -13.47
CA PHE A 234 4.31 16.10 -12.03
C PHE A 234 2.92 15.80 -11.46
N SER A 235 1.90 16.58 -11.84
CA SER A 235 0.52 16.30 -11.44
C SER A 235 0.03 14.94 -11.94
N ALA A 236 0.41 14.52 -13.15
CA ALA A 236 0.05 13.20 -13.68
C ALA A 236 0.67 12.05 -12.86
N ILE A 237 1.95 12.19 -12.47
CA ILE A 237 2.63 11.20 -11.61
C ILE A 237 1.94 11.10 -10.24
N LEU A 238 1.59 12.24 -9.63
CA LEU A 238 0.89 12.25 -8.34
C LEU A 238 -0.52 11.66 -8.44
N ILE A 239 -1.26 11.97 -9.51
CA ILE A 239 -2.57 11.36 -9.80
C ILE A 239 -2.44 9.85 -9.92
N PHE A 240 -1.44 9.36 -10.68
CA PHE A 240 -1.19 7.93 -10.82
C PHE A 240 -0.88 7.26 -9.47
N PHE A 241 0.01 7.87 -8.67
CA PHE A 241 0.35 7.36 -7.34
C PHE A 241 -0.87 7.30 -6.41
N ALA A 242 -1.70 8.34 -6.41
CA ALA A 242 -2.94 8.37 -5.64
C ALA A 242 -3.94 7.29 -6.10
N LEU A 243 -4.02 6.99 -7.40
CA LEU A 243 -4.85 5.90 -7.92
C LEU A 243 -4.34 4.53 -7.47
N CYS A 244 -3.02 4.32 -7.46
CA CYS A 244 -2.41 3.10 -6.92
C CYS A 244 -2.73 2.91 -5.43
N LEU A 245 -2.63 3.98 -4.64
CA LEU A 245 -3.00 3.94 -3.21
C LEU A 245 -4.49 3.64 -3.03
N PHE A 246 -5.36 4.30 -3.79
CA PHE A 246 -6.80 4.03 -3.77
C PHE A 246 -7.07 2.55 -4.02
N PHE A 247 -6.53 2.00 -5.10
CA PHE A 247 -6.72 0.60 -5.46
C PHE A 247 -6.19 -0.35 -4.38
N TYR A 248 -5.02 -0.07 -3.80
CA TYR A 248 -4.46 -0.83 -2.69
C TYR A 248 -5.40 -0.86 -1.48
N PHE A 249 -5.92 0.31 -1.06
CA PHE A 249 -6.86 0.40 0.06
C PHE A 249 -8.22 -0.22 -0.25
N SER A 250 -8.74 -0.10 -1.48
CA SER A 250 -9.97 -0.78 -1.91
C SER A 250 -9.82 -2.30 -1.86
N LEU A 251 -8.70 -2.84 -2.37
CA LEU A 251 -8.41 -4.28 -2.27
C LEU A 251 -8.28 -4.74 -0.82
N PHE A 252 -7.62 -3.95 0.02
CA PHE A 252 -7.52 -4.23 1.45
C PHE A 252 -8.91 -4.26 2.10
N ALA A 253 -9.77 -3.30 1.79
CA ALA A 253 -11.14 -3.22 2.30
C ALA A 253 -12.01 -4.39 1.85
N ILE A 254 -11.97 -4.75 0.55
CA ILE A 254 -12.69 -5.90 0.00
C ILE A 254 -12.28 -7.18 0.72
N ARG A 255 -10.97 -7.40 0.91
CA ARG A 255 -10.44 -8.57 1.62
C ARG A 255 -10.90 -8.62 3.07
N HIS A 256 -10.89 -7.48 3.75
CA HIS A 256 -11.38 -7.39 5.13
C HIS A 256 -12.88 -7.68 5.22
N SER A 257 -13.68 -7.19 4.28
CA SER A 257 -15.12 -7.49 4.21
C SER A 257 -15.38 -8.98 3.98
N ILE A 258 -14.62 -9.63 3.09
CA ILE A 258 -14.71 -11.09 2.88
C ILE A 258 -14.37 -11.86 4.16
N LEU A 259 -13.35 -11.44 4.90
CA LEU A 259 -13.00 -12.05 6.19
C LEU A 259 -14.15 -11.94 7.20
N GLN A 260 -14.76 -10.76 7.34
CA GLN A 260 -15.88 -10.55 8.26
C GLN A 260 -17.08 -11.44 7.91
N ASN A 261 -17.44 -11.50 6.63
CA ASN A 261 -18.51 -12.37 6.16
C ASN A 261 -18.22 -13.85 6.43
N PHE A 262 -16.95 -14.26 6.27
CA PHE A 262 -16.55 -15.63 6.60
C PHE A 262 -16.65 -15.92 8.10
N ILE A 263 -16.12 -15.03 8.95
CA ILE A 263 -16.19 -15.17 10.41
C ILE A 263 -17.65 -15.28 10.85
N TYR A 264 -18.53 -14.43 10.32
CA TYR A 264 -19.96 -14.49 10.61
C TYR A 264 -20.60 -15.80 10.13
N LYS A 265 -20.29 -16.25 8.93
CA LYS A 265 -20.88 -17.46 8.34
C LYS A 265 -20.41 -18.76 9.00
N TYR A 266 -19.16 -18.85 9.44
CA TYR A 266 -18.55 -20.12 9.88
C TYR A 266 -18.16 -20.17 11.36
N ILE A 267 -17.73 -19.05 11.96
CA ILE A 267 -17.32 -19.03 13.36
C ILE A 267 -18.54 -18.80 14.26
N LEU A 268 -19.38 -17.80 13.93
CA LEU A 268 -20.58 -17.50 14.72
C LEU A 268 -21.70 -18.56 14.55
N SER A 269 -21.72 -19.28 13.43
CA SER A 269 -22.64 -20.41 13.23
C SER A 269 -22.21 -21.70 13.97
N GLY A 270 -21.06 -21.69 14.64
CA GLY A 270 -20.53 -22.85 15.36
C GLY A 270 -19.88 -23.91 14.48
N ALA A 271 -19.74 -23.68 13.16
CA ALA A 271 -19.09 -24.63 12.25
C ALA A 271 -17.57 -24.73 12.47
N VAL A 272 -16.94 -23.68 13.01
CA VAL A 272 -15.51 -23.62 13.31
C VAL A 272 -15.31 -23.23 14.77
N ILE A 273 -14.70 -24.11 15.57
CA ILE A 273 -14.37 -23.83 16.97
C ILE A 273 -13.21 -22.82 17.01
N PRO A 274 -13.40 -21.61 17.59
CA PRO A 274 -12.34 -20.61 17.73
C PRO A 274 -11.11 -21.15 18.47
N ALA A 275 -9.94 -20.58 18.22
CA ALA A 275 -8.70 -20.94 18.90
C ALA A 275 -8.82 -20.84 20.42
N ASP A 276 -9.53 -19.80 20.87
CA ASP A 276 -9.63 -19.42 22.28
C ASP A 276 -10.54 -20.37 23.03
N VAL A 277 -11.66 -20.75 22.40
CA VAL A 277 -12.56 -21.82 22.88
C VAL A 277 -11.84 -23.17 22.89
N ARG A 278 -10.92 -23.41 21.96
CA ARG A 278 -10.13 -24.66 21.93
C ARG A 278 -9.09 -24.70 23.05
N LYS A 279 -8.46 -23.58 23.40
CA LYS A 279 -7.58 -23.47 24.57
C LYS A 279 -8.36 -23.67 25.87
N GLU A 280 -9.51 -23.03 26.01
CA GLU A 280 -10.38 -23.25 27.17
C GLU A 280 -10.88 -24.70 27.24
N ASN A 281 -11.33 -25.30 26.14
CA ASN A 281 -11.74 -26.71 26.14
C ASN A 281 -10.59 -27.66 26.44
N LYS A 282 -9.36 -27.37 26.01
CA LYS A 282 -8.19 -28.19 26.33
C LYS A 282 -7.86 -28.09 27.82
N ILE A 283 -7.93 -26.89 28.40
CA ILE A 283 -7.79 -26.66 29.84
C ILE A 283 -8.93 -27.37 30.60
N TRP A 284 -10.18 -27.26 30.14
CA TRP A 284 -11.32 -27.94 30.74
C TRP A 284 -11.26 -29.46 30.61
N GLN A 285 -10.74 -30.01 29.52
CA GLN A 285 -10.52 -31.45 29.35
C GLN A 285 -9.38 -31.97 30.22
N GLU A 286 -8.27 -31.23 30.33
CA GLU A 286 -7.21 -31.54 31.30
C GLU A 286 -7.76 -31.50 32.72
N TYR A 287 -8.49 -30.45 33.09
CA TYR A 287 -9.09 -30.28 34.41
C TYR A 287 -10.10 -31.39 34.73
N SER A 288 -10.97 -31.73 33.77
CA SER A 288 -11.93 -32.83 33.84
C SER A 288 -11.24 -34.19 34.05
N SER A 289 -10.16 -34.47 33.32
CA SER A 289 -9.40 -35.71 33.45
C SER A 289 -8.74 -35.83 34.82
N THR A 290 -8.15 -34.74 35.34
CA THR A 290 -7.56 -34.71 36.69
C THR A 290 -8.62 -34.82 37.78
N THR A 291 -9.80 -34.21 37.61
CA THR A 291 -10.87 -34.29 38.60
C THR A 291 -11.46 -35.70 38.68
N LYS A 292 -11.58 -36.38 37.53
CA LYS A 292 -12.00 -37.78 37.48
C LYS A 292 -10.98 -38.70 38.16
N ALA A 293 -9.70 -38.53 37.87
CA ALA A 293 -8.62 -39.30 38.51
C ALA A 293 -8.59 -39.11 40.04
N ILE A 294 -8.81 -37.89 40.54
CA ILE A 294 -8.89 -37.60 41.98
C ILE A 294 -10.10 -38.28 42.62
N ASN A 295 -11.26 -38.26 41.96
CA ASN A 295 -12.47 -38.91 42.48
C ASN A 295 -12.36 -40.44 42.52
N ASP A 296 -11.73 -41.04 41.50
CA ASP A 296 -11.48 -42.49 41.45
C ASP A 296 -10.51 -42.91 42.58
N LEU A 297 -9.45 -42.14 42.82
CA LEU A 297 -8.53 -42.34 43.96
C LEU A 297 -9.21 -42.21 45.32
N LYS A 298 -10.10 -41.23 45.48
CA LYS A 298 -10.85 -41.02 46.72
C LYS A 298 -11.81 -42.19 46.99
N PHE A 299 -12.38 -42.77 45.94
CA PHE A 299 -13.26 -43.93 46.03
C PHE A 299 -12.49 -45.20 46.46
N GLU A 300 -11.32 -45.45 45.87
CA GLU A 300 -10.42 -46.55 46.25
C GLU A 300 -9.96 -46.43 47.72
N LEU A 301 -9.58 -45.23 48.17
CA LEU A 301 -9.20 -44.98 49.56
C LEU A 301 -10.35 -45.24 50.55
N LEU A 302 -11.57 -44.84 50.20
CA LEU A 302 -12.75 -45.13 51.03
C LEU A 302 -13.05 -46.64 51.11
N LYS A 303 -12.81 -47.37 50.01
CA LYS A 303 -12.97 -48.82 49.96
C LYS A 303 -11.95 -49.53 50.85
N LEU A 304 -10.70 -49.09 50.82
CA LEU A 304 -9.64 -49.62 51.69
C LEU A 304 -9.89 -49.34 53.17
N ASN A 305 -10.38 -48.14 53.51
CA ASN A 305 -10.68 -47.76 54.90
C ASN A 305 -11.89 -48.53 55.49
N ASN A 306 -12.82 -48.96 54.64
CA ASN A 306 -13.92 -49.83 55.04
C ASN A 306 -13.52 -51.31 55.18
N LEU A 307 -12.40 -51.73 54.56
CA LEU A 307 -11.87 -53.09 54.72
C LEU A 307 -10.96 -53.23 55.96
N SER A 308 -10.47 -52.12 56.51
CA SER A 308 -9.66 -52.11 57.74
C SER A 308 -10.48 -51.96 59.04
N LYS A 309 -11.81 -51.94 58.95
CA LYS A 309 -12.73 -51.95 60.09
C LYS A 309 -13.43 -53.29 60.17
#